data_AF-A0A351SLP3-F1
#
_entry.id   AF-A0A351SLP3-F1
#
_cell.length_a   1.000
_cell.length_b   1.000
_cell.length_c   1.000
_cell.angle_alpha   90.00
_cell.angle_beta   90.00
_cell.angle_gamma   90.00
#
_symmetry.space_group_name_H-M   'P 1'
#
loop_
_entity.id
_entity.type
_entity.pdbx_description
1 polymer ?
#
loop_
_entity_poly.entity_id
_entity_poly.type
_entity_poly.pdbx_seq_one_letter_code
_entity_poly.pdbx_strand_id
1 'polypeptide(L)'
;MDEMPYISRIKNQESGIKEIIYKYGEFFPSEFSIFAYNETPAQDFFPLSEAEAKSKGYLWRDTKKREYKATMEASSLPDKITEVNDSIIKEVITCSGCKGPYRFIPMEYSFYKKMNLPLPQFCPECRFQNRKKFVNPPKYWKRKCQCAGIVSDNKIYKNTAEHPAHSKTKHCPNEFDTSYAPDKPDIVYCEACYNSELL
;
A
#
# COMPACT_ATOMS: atom_id res chain seq x y z
N MET A 1 26.45 25.43 -12.08
CA MET A 1 25.83 25.07 -10.78
C MET A 1 26.17 23.64 -10.32
N ASP A 2 27.06 22.91 -11.01
CA ASP A 2 27.75 21.72 -10.46
C ASP A 2 28.95 22.06 -9.56
N GLU A 3 29.25 23.35 -9.38
CA GLU A 3 30.46 23.83 -8.72
C GLU A 3 30.38 23.83 -7.18
N MET A 4 29.18 23.62 -6.60
CA MET A 4 28.98 23.55 -5.15
C MET A 4 28.00 22.43 -4.78
N PRO A 5 28.41 21.14 -4.90
CA PRO A 5 27.58 20.04 -4.45
C PRO A 5 27.44 20.05 -2.93
N TYR A 6 26.26 19.71 -2.42
CA TYR A 6 26.07 19.51 -0.99
C TYR A 6 26.65 18.15 -0.60
N ILE A 7 27.56 18.12 0.38
CA ILE A 7 28.20 16.89 0.85
C ILE A 7 27.61 16.54 2.21
N SER A 8 26.79 15.50 2.25
CA SER A 8 26.32 14.86 3.47
C SER A 8 27.42 13.93 4.00
N ARG A 9 27.66 13.99 5.31
CA ARG A 9 28.61 13.11 6.01
C ARG A 9 27.86 12.31 7.07
N ILE A 10 27.46 11.10 6.71
CA ILE A 10 26.75 10.21 7.62
C ILE A 10 27.79 9.40 8.39
N LYS A 11 27.82 9.57 9.72
CA LYS A 11 28.58 8.70 10.61
C LYS A 11 27.75 7.48 10.96
N ASN A 12 28.10 6.33 10.40
CA ASN A 12 27.55 5.06 10.86
C ASN A 12 28.38 4.52 12.03
N GLN A 13 27.71 3.93 13.01
CA GLN A 13 28.38 3.32 14.17
C GLN A 13 29.30 2.15 13.78
N GLU A 14 29.07 1.52 12.63
CA GLU A 14 29.77 0.28 12.21
C GLU A 14 30.68 0.42 10.98
N SER A 15 30.50 1.42 10.11
CA SER A 15 31.10 1.45 8.75
C SER A 15 31.90 2.72 8.42
N GLY A 16 32.19 3.58 9.40
CA GLY A 16 32.95 4.81 9.18
C GLY A 16 32.10 5.98 8.65
N ILE A 17 32.77 6.99 8.09
CA ILE A 17 32.13 8.18 7.50
C ILE A 17 31.75 7.86 6.06
N LYS A 18 30.44 7.84 5.77
CA LYS A 18 29.93 7.75 4.40
C LYS A 18 29.64 9.15 3.88
N GLU A 19 30.33 9.54 2.81
CA GLU A 19 30.09 10.81 2.13
C GLU A 19 29.09 10.59 0.98
N ILE A 20 27.99 11.35 0.97
CA ILE A 20 27.02 11.37 -0.14
C ILE A 20 27.07 12.77 -0.75
N ILE A 21 27.36 12.83 -2.06
CA ILE A 21 27.48 14.07 -2.82
C ILE A 21 26.17 14.30 -3.56
N TYR A 22 25.47 15.38 -3.21
CA TYR A 22 24.21 15.78 -3.83
C TYR A 22 24.47 16.90 -4.83
N LYS A 23 24.08 16.68 -6.09
CA LYS A 23 24.23 17.64 -7.19
C LYS A 23 22.93 18.35 -7.51
N TYR A 24 23.03 19.44 -8.28
CA TYR A 24 21.87 20.19 -8.72
C TYR A 24 20.93 19.31 -9.56
N GLY A 25 19.64 19.28 -9.21
CA GLY A 25 18.62 18.45 -9.86
C GLY A 25 18.38 17.09 -9.19
N GLU A 26 19.18 16.71 -8.19
CA GLU A 26 18.89 15.54 -7.36
C GLU A 26 17.89 15.86 -6.24
N PHE A 27 17.30 14.82 -5.65
CA PHE A 27 16.43 14.98 -4.48
C PHE A 27 17.21 15.52 -3.28
N PHE A 28 16.51 16.24 -2.40
CA PHE A 28 17.10 16.74 -1.16
C PHE A 28 17.66 15.58 -0.31
N PRO A 29 18.77 15.81 0.40
CA PRO A 29 19.30 14.88 1.38
C PRO A 29 18.24 14.43 2.38
N SER A 30 18.24 13.15 2.73
CA SER A 30 17.28 12.59 3.68
C SER A 30 17.40 13.20 5.09
N GLU A 31 18.54 13.80 5.42
CA GLU A 31 18.79 14.53 6.67
C GLU A 31 17.88 15.74 6.87
N PHE A 32 17.42 16.36 5.79
CA PHE A 32 16.48 17.49 5.87
C PHE A 32 15.02 17.05 6.10
N SER A 33 14.74 15.75 6.02
CA SER A 33 13.42 15.22 6.35
C SER A 33 13.16 15.33 7.85
N ILE A 34 12.06 16.00 8.21
CA ILE A 34 11.57 16.05 9.61
C ILE A 34 10.95 14.72 10.07
N PHE A 35 10.65 13.83 9.12
CA PHE A 35 10.01 12.53 9.35
C PHE A 35 11.04 11.40 9.32
N ALA A 36 10.87 10.42 10.21
CA ALA A 36 11.67 9.20 10.20
C ALA A 36 11.24 8.26 9.08
N TYR A 37 12.15 7.38 8.63
CA TYR A 37 11.87 6.43 7.55
C TYR A 37 10.60 5.62 7.79
N ASN A 38 10.44 5.12 9.01
CA ASN A 38 9.32 4.29 9.46
C ASN A 38 7.98 5.03 9.55
N GLU A 39 7.97 6.36 9.56
CA GLU A 39 6.76 7.19 9.57
C GLU A 39 6.31 7.57 8.15
N THR A 40 7.16 7.35 7.15
CA THR A 40 6.89 7.74 5.76
C THR A 40 6.32 6.57 4.95
N PRO A 41 5.66 6.86 3.81
CA PRO A 41 5.27 5.83 2.84
C PRO A 41 6.45 5.01 2.28
N ALA A 42 7.70 5.42 2.50
CA ALA A 42 8.86 4.62 2.11
C ALA A 42 8.86 3.26 2.81
N GLN A 43 8.54 3.21 4.11
CA GLN A 43 8.43 1.95 4.86
C GLN A 43 7.28 1.07 4.34
N ASP A 44 6.23 1.70 3.81
CA ASP A 44 5.09 0.99 3.25
C ASP A 44 5.43 0.23 1.97
N PHE A 45 6.19 0.84 1.06
CA PHE A 45 6.54 0.24 -0.23
C PHE A 45 7.88 -0.50 -0.22
N PHE A 46 8.82 -0.04 0.60
CA PHE A 46 10.18 -0.54 0.71
C PHE A 46 10.51 -0.78 2.19
N PRO A 47 9.93 -1.81 2.82
CA PRO A 47 10.15 -2.06 4.24
C PRO A 47 11.63 -2.33 4.51
N LEU A 48 12.22 -1.53 5.40
CA LEU A 48 13.57 -1.73 5.93
C LEU A 48 13.51 -2.08 7.41
N SER A 49 14.50 -2.84 7.87
CA SER A 49 14.77 -2.98 9.30
C SER A 49 15.42 -1.71 9.86
N GLU A 50 15.32 -1.53 11.18
CA GLU A 50 15.94 -0.40 11.87
C GLU A 50 17.46 -0.34 11.62
N ALA A 51 18.14 -1.50 11.67
CA ALA A 51 19.58 -1.59 11.40
C ALA A 51 19.91 -1.15 9.97
N GLU A 52 19.15 -1.63 8.98
CA GLU A 52 19.35 -1.24 7.58
C GLU A 52 19.06 0.24 7.35
N ALA A 53 18.00 0.78 7.94
CA ALA A 53 17.63 2.19 7.82
C ALA A 53 18.74 3.09 8.39
N LYS A 54 19.24 2.76 9.59
CA LYS A 54 20.37 3.47 10.21
C LYS A 54 21.64 3.36 9.38
N SER A 55 21.96 2.18 8.84
CA SER A 55 23.14 1.98 7.97
C SER A 55 23.10 2.83 6.69
N LYS A 56 21.89 3.17 6.21
CA LYS A 56 21.68 4.03 5.05
C LYS A 56 21.65 5.52 5.41
N GLY A 57 21.76 5.87 6.70
CA GLY A 57 21.71 7.25 7.20
C GLY A 57 20.28 7.79 7.34
N TYR A 58 19.28 6.92 7.41
CA TYR A 58 17.91 7.34 7.64
C TYR A 58 17.61 7.47 9.14
N LEU A 59 16.83 8.49 9.49
CA LEU A 59 16.29 8.66 10.83
C LEU A 59 15.29 7.54 11.12
N TRP A 60 15.37 6.93 12.30
CA TRP A 60 14.40 5.95 12.79
C TRP A 60 13.80 6.45 14.11
N ARG A 61 12.48 6.35 14.27
CA ARG A 61 11.78 6.78 15.50
C ARG A 61 10.90 5.67 16.05
N ASP A 62 11.19 5.23 17.27
CA ASP A 62 10.35 4.25 17.94
C ASP A 62 9.05 4.89 18.45
N THR A 63 7.94 4.46 17.88
CA THR A 63 6.62 4.92 18.31
C THR A 63 6.19 4.13 19.54
N LYS A 64 6.19 4.76 20.71
CA LYS A 64 5.64 4.15 21.94
C LYS A 64 4.12 3.99 21.77
N LYS A 65 3.64 2.74 21.71
CA LYS A 65 2.20 2.46 21.72
C LYS A 65 1.61 2.90 23.05
N ARG A 66 0.64 3.81 23.01
CA ARG A 66 -0.12 4.21 24.19
C ARG A 66 -1.14 3.11 24.47
N GLU A 67 -1.07 2.55 25.66
CA GLU A 67 -2.03 1.54 26.11
C GLU A 67 -3.27 2.27 26.65
N TYR A 68 -4.42 1.97 26.06
CA TYR A 68 -5.72 2.45 26.53
C TYR A 68 -6.57 1.25 26.91
N LYS A 69 -7.35 1.37 28.00
CA LYS A 69 -8.33 0.35 28.37
C LYS A 69 -9.51 0.45 27.42
N ALA A 70 -9.80 -0.63 26.69
CA ALA A 70 -10.98 -0.71 25.84
C ALA A 70 -12.24 -0.84 26.69
N THR A 71 -13.32 -0.18 26.27
CA THR A 71 -14.64 -0.23 26.91
C THR A 71 -15.63 -1.08 26.12
N MET A 72 -15.35 -1.33 24.84
CA MET A 72 -16.24 -2.07 23.94
C MET A 72 -15.49 -2.84 22.87
N GLU A 73 -16.07 -3.94 22.39
CA GLU A 73 -15.55 -4.74 21.29
C GLU A 73 -16.10 -4.26 19.94
N ALA A 74 -15.30 -4.31 18.88
CA ALA A 74 -15.79 -3.93 17.55
C ALA A 74 -16.91 -4.83 17.03
N SER A 75 -17.03 -6.07 17.52
CA SER A 75 -18.08 -7.01 17.13
C SER A 75 -19.47 -6.65 17.64
N SER A 76 -19.57 -5.78 18.66
CA SER A 76 -20.88 -5.33 19.18
C SER A 76 -21.42 -4.10 18.43
N LEU A 77 -20.70 -3.60 17.42
CA LEU A 77 -21.18 -2.49 16.59
C LEU A 77 -22.30 -2.98 15.65
N PRO A 78 -23.48 -2.31 15.62
CA PRO A 78 -24.55 -2.68 14.73
C PRO A 78 -24.20 -2.36 13.26
N ASP A 79 -24.79 -3.13 12.35
CA ASP A 79 -24.59 -2.96 10.90
C ASP A 79 -25.28 -1.70 10.34
N LYS A 80 -26.25 -1.12 11.07
CA LYS A 80 -26.95 0.10 10.67
C LYS A 80 -26.57 1.27 11.54
N ILE A 81 -26.21 2.38 10.91
CA ILE A 81 -25.85 3.62 11.61
C ILE A 81 -27.01 4.24 12.40
N THR A 82 -28.26 3.95 12.00
CA THR A 82 -29.47 4.43 12.67
C THR A 82 -29.66 3.85 14.07
N GLU A 83 -29.08 2.69 14.34
CA GLU A 83 -29.18 1.99 15.64
C GLU A 83 -28.06 2.40 16.61
N VAL A 84 -27.12 3.23 16.14
CA VAL A 84 -25.98 3.69 16.95
C VAL A 84 -26.36 4.94 17.74
N ASN A 85 -26.14 4.87 19.05
CA ASN A 85 -26.26 6.03 19.94
C ASN A 85 -25.00 6.91 19.89
N ASP A 86 -25.20 8.23 20.05
CA ASP A 86 -24.12 9.24 20.00
C ASP A 86 -23.07 9.07 21.10
N SER A 87 -23.38 8.29 22.14
CA SER A 87 -22.46 7.89 23.21
C SER A 87 -21.22 7.15 22.70
N ILE A 88 -21.27 6.58 21.49
CA ILE A 88 -20.16 5.88 20.82
C ILE A 88 -18.87 6.71 20.73
N ILE A 89 -18.98 8.04 20.70
CA ILE A 89 -17.86 8.98 20.59
C ILE A 89 -16.98 8.95 21.86
N LYS A 90 -17.56 8.58 23.01
CA LYS A 90 -16.85 8.50 24.29
C LYS A 90 -16.21 7.14 24.54
N GLU A 91 -16.67 6.12 23.82
CA GLU A 91 -16.21 4.74 23.98
C GLU A 91 -14.87 4.51 23.29
N VAL A 92 -14.09 3.56 23.83
CA VAL A 92 -12.85 3.07 23.25
C VAL A 92 -13.08 1.65 22.77
N ILE A 93 -12.96 1.45 21.47
CA ILE A 93 -13.31 0.21 20.78
C ILE A 93 -12.05 -0.61 20.51
N THR A 94 -12.10 -1.91 20.78
CA THR A 94 -11.05 -2.86 20.39
C THR A 94 -11.19 -3.22 18.92
N CYS A 95 -10.14 -3.02 18.12
CA CYS A 95 -10.13 -3.39 16.70
C CYS A 95 -10.12 -4.91 16.48
N SER A 96 -11.01 -5.43 15.64
CA SER A 96 -11.08 -6.88 15.32
C SER A 96 -9.80 -7.44 14.69
N GLY A 97 -9.04 -6.64 13.95
CA GLY A 97 -7.79 -7.05 13.31
C GLY A 97 -6.57 -7.04 14.23
N CYS A 98 -6.14 -5.86 14.67
CA CYS A 98 -4.91 -5.69 15.46
C CYS A 98 -5.10 -5.71 16.99
N LYS A 99 -6.35 -5.84 17.48
CA LYS A 99 -6.73 -5.71 18.90
C LYS A 99 -6.33 -4.38 19.55
N GLY A 100 -5.94 -3.40 18.73
CA GLY A 100 -5.58 -2.07 19.20
C GLY A 100 -6.82 -1.24 19.57
N PRO A 101 -6.72 -0.38 20.59
CA PRO A 101 -7.80 0.53 20.95
C PRO A 101 -7.92 1.67 19.92
N TYR A 102 -9.13 2.01 19.54
CA TYR A 102 -9.43 3.19 18.72
C TYR A 102 -10.75 3.83 19.15
N ARG A 103 -10.98 5.08 18.73
CA ARG A 103 -12.22 5.81 19.01
C ARG A 103 -12.65 6.61 17.80
N PHE A 104 -13.94 6.93 17.73
CA PHE A 104 -14.48 7.81 16.70
C PHE A 104 -14.49 9.27 17.16
N ILE A 105 -14.09 10.17 16.27
CA ILE A 105 -14.19 11.62 16.49
C ILE A 105 -15.60 12.07 16.08
N PRO A 106 -16.20 13.11 16.71
CA PRO A 106 -17.53 13.61 16.33
C PRO A 106 -17.69 13.89 14.83
N MET A 107 -16.63 14.40 14.20
CA MET A 107 -16.60 14.70 12.77
C MET A 107 -16.73 13.43 11.92
N GLU A 108 -15.98 12.37 12.26
CA GLU A 108 -16.07 11.08 11.57
C GLU A 108 -17.46 10.46 11.71
N TYR A 109 -18.00 10.46 12.92
CA TYR A 109 -19.35 9.94 13.17
C TYR A 109 -20.43 10.70 12.40
N SER A 110 -20.32 12.04 12.34
CA SER A 110 -21.23 12.87 11.54
C SER A 110 -21.17 12.54 10.04
N PHE A 111 -20.00 12.18 9.54
CA PHE A 111 -19.80 11.76 8.15
C PHE A 111 -20.49 10.42 7.87
N TYR A 112 -20.29 9.40 8.72
CA TYR A 112 -20.94 8.09 8.55
C TYR A 112 -22.47 8.21 8.59
N LYS A 113 -23.00 9.04 9.49
CA LYS A 113 -24.45 9.34 9.55
C LYS A 113 -24.98 9.97 8.27
N LYS A 114 -24.32 11.02 7.77
CA LYS A 114 -24.75 11.72 6.54
C LYS A 114 -24.72 10.82 5.31
N MET A 115 -23.73 9.93 5.24
CA MET A 115 -23.56 8.99 4.12
C MET A 115 -24.36 7.69 4.28
N ASN A 116 -25.09 7.53 5.40
CA ASN A 116 -25.81 6.31 5.75
C ASN A 116 -24.93 5.05 5.69
N LEU A 117 -23.70 5.15 6.23
CA LEU A 117 -22.70 4.09 6.20
C LEU A 117 -22.53 3.44 7.58
N PRO A 118 -22.32 2.12 7.65
CA PRO A 118 -21.98 1.43 8.91
C PRO A 118 -20.67 1.97 9.51
N LEU A 119 -20.57 1.90 10.84
CA LEU A 119 -19.31 2.19 11.51
C LEU A 119 -18.29 1.08 11.26
N PRO A 120 -17.03 1.43 10.96
CA PRO A 120 -16.01 0.43 10.68
C PRO A 120 -15.59 -0.32 11.95
N GLN A 121 -15.57 -1.65 11.86
CA GLN A 121 -15.06 -2.56 12.90
C GLN A 121 -13.51 -2.61 12.96
N PHE A 122 -12.85 -2.07 11.93
CA PHE A 122 -11.40 -1.99 11.85
C PHE A 122 -10.91 -0.58 12.16
N CYS A 123 -9.79 -0.48 12.88
CA CYS A 123 -9.13 0.80 13.13
C CYS A 123 -8.61 1.45 11.82
N PRO A 124 -8.31 2.77 11.83
CA PRO A 124 -7.82 3.49 10.65
C PRO A 124 -6.62 2.81 9.98
N GLU A 125 -5.68 2.29 10.77
CA GLU A 125 -4.49 1.62 10.27
C GLU A 125 -4.82 0.29 9.59
N CYS A 126 -5.61 -0.57 10.22
CA CYS A 126 -6.03 -1.84 9.60
C CYS A 126 -6.81 -1.59 8.30
N ARG A 127 -7.65 -0.54 8.26
CA ARG A 127 -8.35 -0.14 7.04
C ARG A 127 -7.38 0.34 5.96
N PHE A 128 -6.38 1.13 6.33
CA PHE A 128 -5.34 1.57 5.42
C PHE A 128 -4.57 0.39 4.83
N GLN A 129 -4.10 -0.54 5.68
CA GLN A 129 -3.40 -1.74 5.23
C GLN A 129 -4.27 -2.63 4.32
N ASN A 130 -5.56 -2.76 4.61
CA ASN A 130 -6.47 -3.49 3.72
C ASN A 130 -6.64 -2.80 2.36
N ARG A 131 -6.75 -1.46 2.32
CA ARG A 131 -6.76 -0.72 1.03
C ARG A 131 -5.45 -0.89 0.27
N LYS A 132 -4.33 -0.84 0.98
CA LYS A 132 -2.98 -0.95 0.41
C LYS A 132 -2.75 -2.27 -0.33
N LYS A 133 -3.39 -3.38 0.09
CA LYS A 133 -3.32 -4.68 -0.62
C LYS A 133 -3.77 -4.60 -2.08
N PHE A 134 -4.71 -3.70 -2.38
CA PHE A 134 -5.20 -3.47 -3.74
C PHE A 134 -4.32 -2.52 -4.56
N VAL A 135 -3.38 -1.83 -3.92
CA VAL A 135 -2.44 -0.93 -4.60
C VAL A 135 -1.27 -1.74 -5.11
N ASN A 136 -0.92 -1.54 -6.38
CA ASN A 136 0.28 -2.13 -6.94
C ASN A 136 1.51 -1.37 -6.42
N PRO A 137 2.61 -2.07 -6.10
CA PRO A 137 3.83 -1.38 -5.67
C PRO A 137 4.42 -0.60 -6.85
N PRO A 138 5.23 0.44 -6.57
CA PRO A 138 5.90 1.25 -7.58
C PRO A 138 7.09 0.49 -8.19
N LYS A 139 6.83 -0.68 -8.78
CA LYS A 139 7.79 -1.55 -9.45
C LYS A 139 7.15 -2.08 -10.73
N TYR A 140 7.91 -2.05 -11.81
CA TYR A 140 7.51 -2.66 -13.07
C TYR A 140 8.14 -4.04 -13.21
N TRP A 141 7.39 -4.95 -13.81
CA TRP A 141 7.83 -6.27 -14.20
C TRP A 141 7.58 -6.49 -15.68
N LYS A 142 8.58 -7.09 -16.34
CA LYS A 142 8.42 -7.61 -17.70
C LYS A 142 7.54 -8.85 -17.66
N ARG A 143 6.39 -8.80 -18.35
CA ARG A 143 5.45 -9.92 -18.44
C ARG A 143 5.04 -10.18 -19.88
N LYS A 144 4.51 -11.38 -20.09
CA LYS A 144 3.90 -11.84 -21.34
C LYS A 144 2.40 -11.85 -21.18
N CYS A 145 1.68 -11.60 -22.28
CA CYS A 145 0.23 -11.67 -22.30
C CYS A 145 -0.26 -13.08 -21.93
N GLN A 146 -1.10 -13.21 -20.91
CA GLN A 146 -1.54 -14.51 -20.36
C GLN A 146 -2.79 -15.08 -21.01
N CYS A 147 -3.14 -14.62 -22.21
CA CYS A 147 -4.44 -14.92 -22.81
C CYS A 147 -4.54 -16.33 -23.41
N ALA A 148 -3.45 -17.12 -23.54
CA ALA A 148 -3.41 -18.54 -23.90
C ALA A 148 -4.51 -19.15 -24.83
N GLY A 149 -5.10 -18.36 -25.74
CA GLY A 149 -6.15 -18.81 -26.64
C GLY A 149 -7.52 -18.97 -25.96
N ILE A 150 -7.85 -20.18 -25.52
CA ILE A 150 -9.20 -20.54 -25.02
C ILE A 150 -9.35 -20.27 -23.52
N VAL A 151 -8.25 -20.41 -22.77
CA VAL A 151 -8.22 -20.22 -21.32
C VAL A 151 -6.97 -19.43 -21.00
N SER A 152 -7.08 -18.52 -20.03
CA SER A 152 -5.92 -17.86 -19.40
C SER A 152 -4.84 -18.86 -18.95
N ASP A 153 -3.59 -18.42 -18.90
CA ASP A 153 -2.43 -19.25 -18.47
C ASP A 153 -2.64 -19.91 -17.10
N ASN A 154 -3.28 -19.19 -16.18
CA ASN A 154 -3.55 -19.68 -14.82
C ASN A 154 -4.83 -20.55 -14.73
N LYS A 155 -5.50 -20.79 -15.87
CA LYS A 155 -6.72 -21.60 -16.00
C LYS A 155 -7.93 -21.10 -15.21
N ILE A 156 -7.92 -19.85 -14.73
CA ILE A 156 -8.98 -19.30 -13.90
C ILE A 156 -10.11 -18.73 -14.78
N TYR A 157 -9.74 -18.01 -15.83
CA TYR A 157 -10.70 -17.38 -16.75
C TYR A 157 -10.71 -18.06 -18.11
N LYS A 158 -11.91 -18.34 -18.64
CA LYS A 158 -12.13 -18.85 -19.98
C LYS A 158 -12.45 -17.68 -20.89
N ASN A 159 -11.65 -17.51 -21.94
CA ASN A 159 -11.83 -16.43 -22.91
C ASN A 159 -13.09 -16.65 -23.72
N THR A 160 -13.80 -15.57 -23.96
CA THR A 160 -15.09 -15.56 -24.65
C THR A 160 -14.97 -15.07 -26.09
N ALA A 161 -14.00 -14.21 -26.38
CA ALA A 161 -13.82 -13.58 -27.68
C ALA A 161 -12.66 -14.19 -28.49
N GLU A 162 -12.63 -13.86 -29.78
CA GLU A 162 -11.49 -14.17 -30.64
C GLU A 162 -10.48 -13.02 -30.56
N HIS A 163 -9.27 -13.30 -30.07
CA HIS A 163 -8.24 -12.28 -30.00
C HIS A 163 -7.64 -12.00 -31.39
N PRO A 164 -7.57 -10.74 -31.85
CA PRO A 164 -7.13 -10.40 -33.20
C PRO A 164 -5.62 -10.65 -33.42
N ALA A 165 -4.84 -10.67 -32.35
CA ALA A 165 -3.38 -10.76 -32.41
C ALA A 165 -2.84 -12.20 -32.60
N HIS A 166 -3.67 -13.24 -32.45
CA HIS A 166 -3.24 -14.63 -32.59
C HIS A 166 -4.41 -15.57 -32.87
N SER A 167 -4.14 -16.74 -33.48
CA SER A 167 -5.16 -17.79 -33.63
C SER A 167 -5.60 -18.35 -32.27
N LYS A 168 -6.85 -18.83 -32.18
CA LYS A 168 -7.52 -19.35 -30.96
C LYS A 168 -6.74 -20.34 -30.10
N THR A 169 -5.70 -20.98 -30.64
CA THR A 169 -4.93 -22.04 -29.97
C THR A 169 -3.50 -21.66 -29.61
N LYS A 170 -3.04 -20.46 -30.00
CA LYS A 170 -1.66 -20.02 -29.77
C LYS A 170 -1.61 -19.00 -28.64
N HIS A 171 -0.53 -19.09 -27.86
CA HIS A 171 -0.20 -18.08 -26.86
C HIS A 171 0.19 -16.77 -27.55
N CYS A 172 -0.28 -15.64 -27.03
CA CYS A 172 0.09 -14.33 -27.56
C CYS A 172 1.60 -14.09 -27.34
N PRO A 173 2.36 -13.67 -28.37
CA PRO A 173 3.80 -13.42 -28.23
C PRO A 173 4.12 -12.07 -27.57
N ASN A 174 3.11 -11.24 -27.27
CA ASN A 174 3.33 -9.88 -26.80
C ASN A 174 3.93 -9.84 -25.39
N GLU A 175 4.97 -9.01 -25.24
CA GLU A 175 5.65 -8.75 -23.97
C GLU A 175 5.54 -7.25 -23.64
N PHE A 176 5.32 -6.93 -22.37
CA PHE A 176 5.14 -5.55 -21.93
C PHE A 176 5.53 -5.38 -20.45
N ASP A 177 5.83 -4.14 -20.07
CA ASP A 177 6.07 -3.76 -18.68
C ASP A 177 4.74 -3.47 -17.97
N THR A 178 4.56 -4.04 -16.79
CA THR A 178 3.33 -3.93 -16.01
C THR A 178 3.62 -3.80 -14.53
N SER A 179 2.72 -3.14 -13.80
CA SER A 179 2.76 -3.02 -12.33
C SER A 179 2.13 -4.22 -11.60
N TYR A 180 1.75 -5.27 -12.33
CA TYR A 180 1.17 -6.48 -11.76
C TYR A 180 2.26 -7.52 -11.49
N ALA A 181 2.50 -7.78 -10.20
CA ALA A 181 3.54 -8.69 -9.74
C ALA A 181 3.29 -10.16 -10.18
N PRO A 182 4.32 -10.92 -10.61
CA PRO A 182 4.20 -12.34 -11.02
C PRO A 182 3.55 -13.27 -9.99
N ASP A 183 3.73 -12.97 -8.72
CA ASP A 183 3.22 -13.70 -7.56
C ASP A 183 1.74 -13.42 -7.26
N LYS A 184 1.14 -12.36 -7.84
CA LYS A 184 -0.29 -12.10 -7.67
C LYS A 184 -1.12 -13.04 -8.56
N PRO A 185 -2.33 -13.45 -8.11
CA PRO A 185 -3.22 -14.31 -8.87
C PRO A 185 -3.90 -13.62 -10.07
N ASP A 186 -3.69 -12.32 -10.24
CA ASP A 186 -4.29 -11.51 -11.30
C ASP A 186 -3.87 -12.00 -12.69
N ILE A 187 -4.81 -11.98 -13.62
CA ILE A 187 -4.59 -12.30 -15.03
C ILE A 187 -4.23 -11.02 -15.77
N VAL A 188 -3.12 -11.02 -16.50
CA VAL A 188 -2.64 -9.84 -17.22
C VAL A 188 -2.67 -10.08 -18.73
N TYR A 189 -3.57 -9.39 -19.41
CA TYR A 189 -3.67 -9.40 -20.87
C TYR A 189 -2.96 -8.18 -21.47
N CYS A 190 -2.52 -8.29 -22.72
CA CYS A 190 -2.14 -7.11 -23.48
C CYS A 190 -3.39 -6.29 -23.82
N GLU A 191 -3.19 -5.00 -24.10
CA GLU A 191 -4.27 -4.07 -24.45
C GLU A 191 -5.21 -4.62 -25.51
N ALA A 192 -4.68 -5.17 -26.62
CA ALA A 192 -5.48 -5.72 -27.70
C ALA A 192 -6.36 -6.90 -27.26
N CYS A 193 -5.80 -7.86 -26.49
CA CYS A 193 -6.58 -9.02 -26.03
C CYS A 193 -7.59 -8.62 -24.94
N TYR A 194 -7.23 -7.71 -24.04
CA TYR A 194 -8.11 -7.20 -23.01
C TYR A 194 -9.33 -6.47 -23.61
N ASN A 195 -9.09 -5.59 -24.57
CA ASN A 195 -10.15 -4.84 -25.24
C ASN A 195 -11.11 -5.76 -25.99
N SER A 196 -10.60 -6.81 -26.65
CA SER A 196 -11.45 -7.80 -27.33
C SER A 196 -12.33 -8.63 -26.40
N GLU A 197 -11.95 -8.81 -25.13
CA GLU A 197 -12.78 -9.54 -24.16
C GLU A 197 -13.85 -8.65 -23.49
N LEU A 198 -13.68 -7.32 -23.51
CA LEU A 198 -14.62 -6.39 -22.88
C LEU A 198 -15.55 -5.67 -23.86
N LEU A 199 -15.14 -5.52 -25.12
CA LEU A 199 -15.90 -4.84 -26.20
C LEU A 199 -16.56 -5.87 -27.11
#